data_AF-A0AA39C3J4-F1
#
_entry.id   AF-A0AA39C3J4-F1
#
_cell.length_a   1.000
_cell.length_b   1.000
_cell.length_c   1.000
_cell.angle_alpha   90.00
_cell.angle_beta   90.00
_cell.angle_gamma   90.00
#
_symmetry.space_group_name_H-M   'P 1'
#
loop_
_entity.id
_entity.type
_entity.pdbx_description
1 polymer ?
#
loop_
_entity_poly.entity_id
_entity_poly.type
_entity_poly.pdbx_seq_one_letter_code
_entity_poly.pdbx_strand_id
1 'polypeptide(L)'
;MPHNLNSSSANSANIGLNHQPYPPPQPYHHINDGLQPEKEPVDFDTSHLRGAPAEVEALVHNIKDVAQQFLYHWRTFPIILPPPLSSCTDGDADTLVRKKHHLRDLFVAPSFDELDAVAVDSKGEPRRLTNKQLESIRERG
;
A
#
# COMPACT_ATOMS: atom_id res chain seq x y z
N MET A 1 55.00 55.51 12.15
CA MET A 1 53.61 55.07 12.38
C MET A 1 52.66 55.93 11.54
N PRO A 2 52.35 55.55 10.29
CA PRO A 2 51.37 56.28 9.48
C PRO A 2 50.13 55.44 9.09
N HIS A 3 48.99 56.13 9.20
CA HIS A 3 47.80 56.17 8.34
C HIS A 3 47.29 54.90 7.63
N ASN A 4 46.09 54.50 8.05
CA ASN A 4 45.19 53.57 7.37
C ASN A 4 44.49 54.30 6.20
N LEU A 5 44.73 53.82 4.99
CA LEU A 5 43.96 54.12 3.78
C LEU A 5 43.36 52.80 3.30
N ASN A 6 42.03 52.72 3.21
CA ASN A 6 41.44 51.82 2.25
C ASN A 6 40.24 52.50 1.58
N SER A 7 40.47 52.98 0.37
CA SER A 7 39.46 53.23 -0.64
C SER A 7 39.52 52.07 -1.63
N SER A 8 38.40 51.42 -1.92
CA SER A 8 38.14 50.80 -3.23
C SER A 8 36.65 50.50 -3.37
N SER A 9 36.13 51.02 -4.48
CA SER A 9 34.74 51.06 -4.88
C SER A 9 34.37 49.88 -5.78
N ALA A 10 33.07 49.62 -5.86
CA ALA A 10 32.33 49.00 -6.95
C ALA A 10 32.53 47.49 -7.23
N ASN A 11 31.45 46.72 -7.15
CA ASN A 11 30.66 46.38 -8.36
C ASN A 11 29.42 45.56 -7.99
N SER A 12 28.25 46.09 -8.39
CA SER A 12 27.02 45.31 -8.50
C SER A 12 27.16 44.30 -9.62
N ALA A 13 26.99 43.02 -9.32
CA ALA A 13 26.72 42.00 -10.30
C ALA A 13 25.49 41.21 -9.84
N ASN A 14 24.38 41.50 -10.52
CA ASN A 14 23.12 40.80 -10.45
C ASN A 14 23.33 39.40 -11.07
N ILE A 15 23.34 38.36 -10.24
CA ILE A 15 23.27 36.96 -10.70
C ILE A 15 22.12 36.31 -9.95
N GLY A 16 21.01 36.14 -10.66
CA GLY A 16 19.86 35.39 -10.17
C GLY A 16 20.23 33.93 -9.97
N LEU A 17 20.16 33.47 -8.73
CA LEU A 17 20.11 32.06 -8.35
C LEU A 17 18.99 31.94 -7.31
N ASN A 18 17.79 31.62 -7.79
CA ASN A 18 16.66 31.21 -6.95
C ASN A 18 16.98 29.83 -6.35
N HIS A 19 17.75 29.82 -5.27
CA HIS A 19 17.82 28.68 -4.36
C HIS A 19 16.83 28.96 -3.23
N GLN A 20 15.58 28.53 -3.41
CA GLN A 20 14.75 28.31 -2.24
C GLN A 20 15.38 27.17 -1.42
N PRO A 21 15.73 27.40 -0.14
CA PRO A 21 16.05 26.30 0.74
C PRO A 21 14.80 25.44 0.89
N TYR A 22 14.95 24.13 0.70
CA TYR A 22 13.92 23.16 1.05
C TYR A 22 13.42 23.47 2.48
N PRO A 23 12.10 23.52 2.72
CA PRO A 23 11.62 23.63 4.09
C PRO A 23 12.13 22.42 4.88
N PRO A 24 12.50 22.60 6.16
CA PRO A 24 12.91 21.49 7.00
C PRO A 24 11.81 20.43 7.02
N PRO A 25 12.14 19.13 7.02
CA PRO A 25 11.14 18.09 7.14
C PRO A 25 10.35 18.33 8.43
N GLN A 26 9.07 18.63 8.26
CA GLN A 26 8.13 18.79 9.37
C GLN A 26 8.12 17.47 10.17
N PRO A 27 8.19 17.52 11.50
CA PRO A 27 8.07 16.32 12.31
C PRO A 27 6.68 15.74 12.05
N TYR A 28 6.64 14.54 11.48
CA TYR A 28 5.40 13.79 11.31
C TYR A 28 4.69 13.74 12.67
N HIS A 29 3.53 14.40 12.79
CA HIS A 29 2.68 14.27 13.96
C HIS A 29 2.26 12.80 14.06
N HIS A 30 2.92 12.12 14.99
CA HIS A 30 2.85 10.70 15.26
C HIS A 30 1.52 10.38 15.95
N ILE A 31 0.44 10.28 15.17
CA ILE A 31 -0.78 9.60 15.65
C ILE A 31 -0.51 8.09 15.51
N ASN A 32 0.40 7.56 16.34
CA ASN A 32 0.78 6.15 16.35
C ASN A 32 1.20 5.69 17.74
N ASP A 33 0.62 6.25 18.80
CA ASP A 33 0.93 5.86 20.19
C ASP A 33 0.49 4.42 20.56
N GLY A 34 -0.09 3.64 19.64
CA GLY A 34 -0.74 2.37 19.98
C GLY A 34 -0.08 1.08 19.47
N LEU A 35 0.77 1.12 18.45
CA LEU A 35 1.20 -0.09 17.73
C LEU A 35 2.71 -0.17 17.61
N GLN A 36 3.40 -0.20 18.74
CA GLN A 36 4.81 -0.59 18.73
C GLN A 36 4.92 -2.03 18.19
N PRO A 37 5.92 -2.32 17.33
CA PRO A 37 6.14 -3.67 16.83
C PRO A 37 6.33 -4.65 17.99
N GLU A 38 5.42 -5.61 18.13
CA GLU A 38 5.45 -6.59 19.20
C GLU A 38 5.73 -7.97 18.61
N LYS A 39 6.72 -8.66 19.17
CA LYS A 39 7.08 -10.03 18.82
C LYS A 39 6.50 -10.97 19.86
N GLU A 40 5.97 -12.10 19.41
CA GLU A 40 5.42 -13.15 20.27
C GLU A 40 6.05 -14.51 19.90
N PRO A 41 6.36 -15.37 20.88
CA PRO A 41 6.93 -16.70 20.62
C PRO A 41 6.02 -17.54 19.72
N VAL A 42 6.60 -18.36 18.83
CA VAL A 42 5.81 -19.30 18.02
C VAL A 42 5.47 -20.54 18.85
N ASP A 43 4.20 -20.95 18.82
CA ASP A 43 3.77 -22.25 19.32
C ASP A 43 3.52 -23.24 18.18
N PHE A 44 4.02 -24.46 18.33
CA PHE A 44 3.88 -25.52 17.33
C PHE A 44 2.99 -26.63 17.88
N ASP A 45 1.84 -26.85 17.23
CA ASP A 45 0.99 -28.01 17.54
C ASP A 45 1.55 -29.29 16.92
N THR A 46 1.87 -30.27 17.77
CA THR A 46 2.38 -31.60 17.38
C THR A 46 1.35 -32.71 17.54
N SER A 47 0.08 -32.38 17.82
CA SER A 47 -1.01 -33.34 18.00
C SER A 47 -1.25 -34.25 16.78
N HIS A 48 -0.92 -33.76 15.58
CA HIS A 48 -1.09 -34.49 14.32
C HIS A 48 -0.11 -35.66 14.13
N LEU A 49 0.93 -35.79 14.98
CA LEU A 49 1.94 -36.84 14.85
C LEU A 49 1.45 -38.22 15.33
N ARG A 50 0.22 -38.32 15.85
CA ARG A 50 -0.33 -39.58 16.36
C ARG A 50 -0.27 -40.70 15.31
N GLY A 51 0.60 -41.68 15.54
CA GLY A 51 0.77 -42.86 14.68
C GLY A 51 1.98 -42.77 13.75
N ALA A 52 2.79 -41.71 13.85
CA ALA A 52 4.10 -41.66 13.21
C ALA A 52 5.07 -42.63 13.91
N PRO A 53 6.11 -43.11 13.21
CA PRO A 53 7.19 -43.86 13.85
C PRO A 53 7.83 -43.05 14.97
N ALA A 54 8.20 -43.71 16.07
CA ALA A 54 8.77 -43.05 17.26
C ALA A 54 10.00 -42.19 16.95
N GLU A 55 10.80 -42.58 15.96
CA GLU A 55 11.94 -41.78 15.48
C GLU A 55 11.52 -40.43 14.89
N VAL A 56 10.42 -40.41 14.13
CA VAL A 56 9.88 -39.19 13.53
C VAL A 56 9.27 -38.29 14.60
N GLU A 57 8.52 -38.87 15.55
CA GLU A 57 7.96 -38.11 16.68
C GLU A 57 9.06 -37.44 17.50
N ALA A 58 10.13 -38.18 17.83
CA ALA A 58 11.28 -37.65 18.56
C ALA A 58 12.01 -36.54 17.78
N LEU A 59 12.20 -36.71 16.48
CA LEU A 59 12.82 -35.69 15.63
C LEU A 59 12.00 -34.40 15.61
N VAL A 60 10.69 -34.49 15.40
CA VAL A 60 9.81 -33.32 15.35
C VAL A 60 9.76 -32.62 16.70
N HIS A 61 9.79 -33.36 17.82
CA HIS A 61 9.87 -32.77 19.15
C HIS A 61 11.18 -31.98 19.35
N ASN A 62 12.31 -32.54 18.95
CA ASN A 62 13.60 -31.84 19.04
C ASN A 62 13.62 -30.56 18.20
N ILE A 63 13.05 -30.62 16.99
CA ILE A 63 12.92 -29.44 16.12
C ILE A 63 12.02 -28.39 16.77
N LYS A 64 10.88 -28.81 17.33
CA LYS A 64 9.96 -27.93 18.06
C LYS A 64 10.66 -27.22 19.21
N ASP A 65 11.36 -27.95 20.08
CA ASP A 65 12.01 -27.38 21.25
C ASP A 65 13.03 -26.29 20.89
N VAL A 66 13.80 -26.51 19.83
CA VAL A 66 14.74 -25.51 19.32
C VAL A 66 13.99 -24.37 18.64
N ALA A 67 13.04 -24.67 17.77
CA ALA A 67 12.29 -23.67 17.02
C ALA A 67 11.57 -22.68 17.95
N GLN A 68 10.95 -23.13 19.05
CA GLN A 68 10.24 -22.24 19.98
C GLN A 68 11.17 -21.32 20.77
N GLN A 69 12.46 -21.65 20.89
CA GLN A 69 13.44 -20.78 21.54
C GLN A 69 13.88 -19.61 20.64
N PHE A 70 13.84 -19.79 19.32
CA PHE A 70 14.42 -18.84 18.37
C PHE A 70 13.40 -18.17 17.44
N LEU A 71 12.29 -18.83 17.14
CA LEU A 71 11.28 -18.32 16.22
C LEU A 71 10.21 -17.51 16.96
N TYR A 72 9.80 -16.41 16.34
CA TYR A 72 8.71 -15.55 16.79
C TYR A 72 7.82 -15.20 15.59
N HIS A 73 6.57 -14.86 15.86
CA HIS A 73 5.72 -14.17 14.90
C HIS A 73 5.49 -12.73 15.34
N TRP A 74 5.14 -11.88 14.38
CA TRP A 74 4.72 -10.51 14.70
C TRP A 74 3.32 -10.56 15.27
N ARG A 75 3.16 -10.20 16.54
CA ARG A 75 1.85 -9.91 17.12
C ARG A 75 1.32 -8.59 16.56
N THR A 76 2.18 -7.59 16.50
CA THR A 76 1.91 -6.31 15.84
C THR A 76 2.94 -6.12 14.74
N PHE A 77 2.49 -6.22 13.49
CA PHE A 77 3.36 -6.08 12.33
C PHE A 77 3.87 -4.64 12.21
N PRO A 78 5.17 -4.41 11.95
CA PRO A 78 5.77 -3.08 11.88
C PRO A 78 5.43 -2.37 10.56
N ILE A 79 4.14 -2.15 10.29
CA ILE A 79 3.71 -1.37 9.13
C ILE A 79 3.27 0.02 9.55
N ILE A 80 4.03 1.02 9.09
CA ILE A 80 3.62 2.40 9.17
C ILE A 80 2.78 2.67 7.94
N LEU A 81 1.46 2.57 8.09
CA LEU A 81 0.55 2.98 7.03
C LEU A 81 0.50 4.50 6.96
N PRO A 82 0.48 5.10 5.76
CA PRO A 82 0.12 6.50 5.60
C PRO A 82 -1.25 6.78 6.24
N PRO A 83 -1.49 8.01 6.75
CA PRO A 83 -2.79 8.38 7.28
C PRO A 83 -3.93 8.03 6.31
N PRO A 84 -5.04 7.46 6.80
CA PRO A 84 -6.18 7.14 5.95
C PRO A 84 -6.66 8.38 5.18
N LEU A 85 -6.93 8.23 3.88
CA LEU A 85 -7.41 9.34 3.06
C LEU A 85 -8.78 9.87 3.54
N SER A 86 -9.55 9.07 4.29
CA SER A 86 -10.84 9.41 4.86
C SER A 86 -10.77 10.31 6.10
N SER A 87 -9.61 10.43 6.77
CA SER A 87 -9.47 11.23 8.00
C SER A 87 -8.99 12.67 7.76
N CYS A 88 -8.82 13.08 6.50
CA CYS A 88 -8.63 14.50 6.17
C CYS A 88 -9.97 15.23 6.25
N THR A 89 -10.42 15.54 7.45
CA THR A 89 -11.55 16.47 7.66
C THR A 89 -11.08 17.89 7.38
N ASP A 90 -11.85 18.63 6.57
CA ASP A 90 -11.68 20.05 6.27
C ASP A 90 -11.62 20.86 7.58
N GLY A 91 -10.43 21.13 8.11
CA GLY A 91 -10.38 21.68 9.47
C GLY A 91 -9.06 22.28 9.94
N ASP A 92 -8.08 22.51 9.06
CA ASP A 92 -7.00 23.44 9.36
C ASP A 92 -6.58 24.13 8.07
N ALA A 93 -6.94 25.41 8.01
CA ALA A 93 -6.51 26.33 6.99
C ALA A 93 -4.99 26.51 7.08
N ASP A 94 -4.37 26.65 5.90
CA ASP A 94 -3.01 27.14 5.68
C ASP A 94 -1.92 26.08 5.39
N THR A 95 -2.15 25.23 4.38
CA THR A 95 -1.09 24.82 3.45
C THR A 95 -1.69 24.48 2.09
N LEU A 96 -1.35 25.25 1.05
CA LEU A 96 -1.84 25.16 -0.35
C LEU A 96 -1.46 23.86 -1.10
N VAL A 97 -1.17 22.75 -0.42
CA VAL A 97 -0.65 21.52 -1.03
C VAL A 97 -1.40 20.26 -0.59
N ARG A 98 -2.47 20.34 0.22
CA ARG A 98 -3.30 19.16 0.51
C ARG A 98 -4.45 19.10 -0.48
N LYS A 99 -4.22 18.47 -1.64
CA LYS A 99 -5.29 18.15 -2.60
C LYS A 99 -6.38 17.38 -1.84
N LYS A 100 -7.58 17.95 -1.76
CA LYS A 100 -8.78 17.28 -1.27
C LYS A 100 -9.03 16.07 -2.16
N HIS A 101 -8.64 14.89 -1.70
CA HIS A 101 -8.87 13.64 -2.42
C HIS A 101 -10.37 13.36 -2.37
N HIS A 102 -11.05 13.52 -3.50
CA HIS A 102 -12.47 13.23 -3.56
C HIS A 102 -12.64 11.72 -3.77
N LEU A 103 -13.40 11.07 -2.90
CA LEU A 103 -13.48 9.59 -2.86
C LEU A 103 -13.91 8.96 -4.19
N ARG A 104 -14.69 9.69 -5.00
CA ARG A 104 -15.10 9.23 -6.34
C ARG A 104 -13.93 9.12 -7.34
N ASP A 105 -12.82 9.81 -7.08
CA ASP A 105 -11.65 9.82 -7.95
C ASP A 105 -10.64 8.72 -7.56
N LEU A 106 -10.88 7.99 -6.45
CA LEU A 106 -10.00 6.92 -5.97
C LEU A 106 -10.16 5.61 -6.77
N PHE A 107 -11.32 5.42 -7.36
CA PHE A 107 -11.65 4.21 -8.10
C PHE A 107 -12.25 4.61 -9.45
N VAL A 108 -11.55 4.25 -10.53
CA VAL A 108 -12.17 4.23 -11.85
C VAL A 108 -12.83 2.86 -11.97
N ALA A 109 -14.16 2.84 -12.02
CA ALA A 109 -14.87 1.61 -12.32
C ALA A 109 -14.39 1.13 -13.71
N PRO A 110 -13.95 -0.13 -13.85
CA PRO A 110 -13.68 -0.67 -15.18
C PRO A 110 -14.95 -0.55 -16.02
N SER A 111 -14.80 -0.25 -17.30
CA SER A 111 -15.96 -0.25 -18.19
C SER A 111 -16.43 -1.69 -18.36
N PHE A 112 -17.74 -1.92 -18.23
CA PHE A 112 -18.36 -3.23 -18.45
C PHE A 112 -18.55 -3.51 -19.95
N ASP A 113 -17.82 -2.81 -20.82
CA ASP A 113 -17.90 -2.91 -22.28
C ASP A 113 -17.60 -4.33 -22.78
N GLU A 114 -16.91 -5.15 -21.98
CA GLU A 114 -16.65 -6.56 -22.28
C GLU A 114 -17.95 -7.38 -22.42
N LEU A 115 -18.97 -7.09 -21.60
CA LEU A 115 -20.26 -7.77 -21.66
C LEU A 115 -21.03 -7.36 -22.92
N ASP A 116 -20.99 -6.09 -23.28
CA ASP A 116 -21.63 -5.60 -24.50
C ASP A 116 -20.93 -6.14 -25.74
N ALA A 117 -19.59 -6.25 -25.70
CA ALA A 117 -18.80 -6.82 -26.79
C ALA A 117 -19.12 -8.30 -27.09
N VAL A 118 -19.53 -9.10 -26.08
CA VAL A 118 -19.97 -10.48 -26.30
C VAL A 118 -21.47 -10.59 -26.63
N ALA A 119 -22.25 -9.56 -26.32
CA ALA A 119 -23.68 -9.50 -26.59
C ALA A 119 -24.00 -9.09 -28.04
N VAL A 120 -23.07 -8.44 -28.73
CA VAL A 120 -23.25 -7.98 -30.12
C VAL A 120 -22.51 -8.83 -31.13
N ASP A 121 -22.98 -8.84 -32.37
CA ASP A 121 -22.28 -9.43 -33.52
C ASP A 121 -21.26 -8.45 -34.15
N SER A 122 -20.58 -8.86 -35.22
CA SER A 122 -19.59 -8.01 -35.91
C SER A 122 -20.17 -6.75 -36.56
N LYS A 123 -21.48 -6.57 -36.53
CA LYS A 123 -22.20 -5.40 -37.03
C LYS A 123 -22.75 -4.52 -35.89
N GLY A 124 -22.53 -4.91 -34.64
CA GLY A 124 -23.05 -4.22 -33.45
C GLY A 124 -24.50 -4.55 -33.11
N GLU A 125 -25.11 -5.53 -33.77
CA GLU A 125 -26.49 -5.94 -33.49
C GLU A 125 -26.54 -7.01 -32.40
N PRO A 126 -27.59 -7.06 -31.56
CA PRO A 126 -27.74 -8.11 -30.56
C PRO A 126 -27.64 -9.50 -31.16
N ARG A 127 -26.76 -10.33 -30.61
CA ARG A 127 -26.44 -11.66 -31.14
C ARG A 127 -27.68 -12.56 -31.05
N ARG A 128 -28.27 -12.87 -32.21
CA ARG A 128 -29.41 -13.79 -32.29
C ARG A 128 -28.95 -15.24 -32.14
N LEU A 129 -29.76 -16.05 -31.48
CA LEU A 129 -29.55 -17.50 -31.39
C LEU A 129 -29.69 -18.14 -32.78
N THR A 130 -28.79 -19.07 -33.10
CA THR A 130 -28.88 -19.88 -34.33
C THR A 130 -30.01 -20.92 -34.22
N ASN A 131 -30.52 -21.42 -35.36
CA ASN A 131 -31.56 -22.45 -35.37
C ASN A 131 -31.19 -23.67 -34.53
N LYS A 132 -29.92 -24.12 -34.58
CA LYS A 132 -29.43 -25.23 -33.76
C LYS A 132 -29.49 -24.95 -32.25
N GLN A 133 -29.17 -23.72 -31.84
CA GLN A 133 -29.27 -23.30 -30.44
C GLN A 133 -30.74 -23.21 -30.00
N LEU A 134 -31.63 -22.72 -30.87
CA LEU A 134 -33.07 -22.67 -30.60
C LEU A 134 -33.67 -24.08 -30.48
N GLU A 135 -33.26 -25.00 -31.35
CA GLU A 135 -33.64 -26.42 -31.27
C GLU A 135 -33.13 -27.05 -29.97
N SER A 136 -31.86 -26.81 -29.61
CA SER A 136 -31.29 -27.31 -28.35
C SER A 136 -32.02 -26.77 -27.11
N ILE A 137 -32.44 -25.50 -27.11
CA ILE A 137 -33.22 -24.91 -26.00
C ILE A 137 -34.63 -25.51 -25.98
N ARG A 138 -35.25 -25.72 -27.14
CA ARG A 138 -36.58 -26.33 -27.23
C ARG A 138 -36.58 -27.78 -26.72
N GLU A 139 -35.50 -28.52 -26.95
CA GLU A 139 -35.36 -29.92 -26.55
C GLU A 139 -34.87 -30.12 -25.10
N ARG A 140 -34.03 -29.21 -24.58
CA ARG A 140 -33.31 -29.37 -23.30
C ARG A 140 -33.50 -28.24 -22.30
N GLY A 141 -34.32 -27.24 -22.64
CA GLY A 141 -34.54 -26.02 -21.86
C GLY A 141 -34.79 -26.28 -20.39
#